data_AF-H0Q056-F1
#
_entry.id   AF-H0Q056-F1
#
_cell.length_a   1.000
_cell.length_b   1.000
_cell.length_c   1.000
_cell.angle_alpha   90.00
_cell.angle_beta   90.00
_cell.angle_gamma   90.00
#
_symmetry.space_group_name_H-M   'P 1'
#
loop_
_entity.id
_entity.type
_entity.pdbx_description
1 polymer ?
#
loop_
_entity_poly.entity_id
_entity_poly.type
_entity_poly.pdbx_seq_one_letter_code
_entity_poly.pdbx_strand_id
1 'polypeptide(L)'
;MPRATPTLRQRKIFALTRILGGFVAGCYLAYVVVANLVAGAAFDGTLKFTALIAMAGFAYAAWYLRDLSAIAREEQQGGDADKS
;
A
#
# COMPACT_ATOMS: atom_id res chain seq x y z
N MET A 1 30.06 -12.90 6.29
CA MET A 1 29.22 -12.13 7.24
C MET A 1 27.83 -12.75 7.24
N PRO A 2 27.34 -13.29 8.37
CA PRO A 2 25.98 -13.83 8.42
C PRO A 2 24.99 -12.67 8.20
N ARG A 3 24.20 -12.73 7.12
CA ARG A 3 23.10 -11.78 6.90
C ARG A 3 22.04 -12.07 7.95
N ALA A 4 21.84 -11.16 8.89
CA ALA A 4 20.69 -11.21 9.79
C ALA A 4 19.43 -11.20 8.92
N THR A 5 18.78 -12.36 8.78
CA THR A 5 17.52 -12.48 8.07
C THR A 5 16.48 -11.71 8.90
N PRO A 6 15.86 -10.65 8.35
CA PRO A 6 14.91 -9.85 9.12
C PRO A 6 13.77 -10.73 9.61
N THR A 7 13.44 -10.60 10.89
CA THR A 7 12.39 -11.40 11.54
C THR A 7 11.04 -11.19 10.84
N LEU A 8 10.16 -12.20 10.84
CA LEU A 8 8.83 -12.13 10.20
C LEU A 8 8.03 -10.89 10.64
N ARG A 9 8.17 -10.51 11.92
CA ARG A 9 7.56 -9.31 12.51
C ARG A 9 8.09 -8.01 11.91
N GLN A 10 9.41 -7.90 11.67
CA GLN A 10 10.00 -6.72 11.02
C GLN A 10 9.55 -6.58 9.57
N ARG A 11 9.44 -7.68 8.82
CA ARG A 11 8.90 -7.67 7.45
C ARG A 11 7.44 -7.19 7.43
N LYS A 12 6.61 -7.67 8.37
CA LYS A 12 5.23 -7.21 8.54
C LYS A 12 5.12 -5.72 8.82
N ILE A 13 5.91 -5.21 9.77
CA ILE A 13 5.88 -3.77 10.13
C ILE A 13 6.36 -2.92 8.96
N PHE A 14 7.43 -3.32 8.28
CA PHE A 14 7.93 -2.61 7.10
C PHE A 14 6.91 -2.57 5.97
N ALA A 15 6.23 -3.70 5.70
CA ALA A 15 5.16 -3.78 4.71
C ALA A 15 3.97 -2.87 5.09
N LEU A 16 3.54 -2.90 6.36
CA LEU A 16 2.46 -2.05 6.87
C LEU A 16 2.78 -0.56 6.73
N THR A 17 3.98 -0.12 7.13
CA THR A 17 4.41 1.27 6.97
C THR A 17 4.38 1.68 5.50
N ARG A 18 4.77 0.78 4.60
CA ARG A 18 4.79 1.07 3.16
C ARG A 18 3.39 1.16 2.55
N ILE A 19 2.46 0.33 3.01
CA ILE A 19 1.03 0.44 2.66
C ILE A 19 0.49 1.77 3.13
N LEU A 20 0.74 2.13 4.39
CA LEU A 20 0.24 3.38 4.97
C LEU A 20 0.79 4.59 4.20
N GLY A 21 2.08 4.57 3.87
CA GLY A 21 2.71 5.61 3.06
C GLY A 21 2.11 5.72 1.66
N GLY A 22 1.92 4.60 0.96
CA GLY A 22 1.31 4.57 -0.37
C GLY A 22 -0.16 5.02 -0.37
N PHE A 23 -0.91 4.63 0.67
CA PHE A 23 -2.30 5.01 0.84
C PHE A 23 -2.46 6.51 1.13
N VAL A 24 -1.68 7.05 2.08
CA VAL A 24 -1.70 8.49 2.41
C VAL A 24 -1.27 9.32 1.21
N ALA A 25 -0.22 8.91 0.49
CA ALA A 25 0.22 9.58 -0.73
C ALA A 25 -0.86 9.52 -1.83
N GLY A 26 -1.51 8.38 -2.02
CA GLY A 26 -2.63 8.22 -2.95
C GLY A 26 -3.80 9.16 -2.61
N CYS A 27 -4.21 9.22 -1.33
CA CYS A 27 -5.25 10.13 -0.86
C CYS A 27 -4.88 11.60 -1.08
N TYR A 28 -3.63 11.98 -0.78
CA TYR A 28 -3.16 13.34 -0.98
C TYR A 28 -3.18 13.74 -2.47
N LEU A 29 -2.66 12.89 -3.35
CA LEU A 29 -2.65 13.15 -4.79
C LEU A 29 -4.07 13.20 -5.37
N ALA A 30 -4.95 12.31 -4.93
CA ALA A 30 -6.36 12.34 -5.31
C ALA A 30 -7.03 13.65 -4.86
N TYR A 31 -6.77 14.09 -3.62
CA TYR A 31 -7.24 15.38 -3.12
C TYR A 31 -6.73 16.53 -3.99
N VAL A 32 -5.43 16.56 -4.33
CA VAL A 32 -4.86 17.61 -5.20
C VAL A 32 -5.56 17.64 -6.55
N VAL A 33 -5.80 16.49 -7.17
CA VAL A 33 -6.51 16.41 -8.46
C VAL A 33 -7.93 16.96 -8.33
N VAL A 34 -8.70 16.49 -7.34
CA VAL A 34 -10.08 16.93 -7.12
C VAL A 34 -10.16 18.42 -6.79
N ALA A 35 -9.29 18.91 -5.91
CA ALA A 35 -9.25 20.32 -5.52
C ALA A 35 -8.91 21.23 -6.72
N ASN A 36 -7.97 20.84 -7.57
CA ASN A 36 -7.64 21.60 -8.78
C ASN A 36 -8.79 21.60 -9.79
N LEU A 37 -9.48 20.47 -9.97
CA LEU A 37 -10.65 20.40 -10.83
C LEU A 37 -11.80 21.28 -10.31
N VAL A 38 -12.06 21.27 -9.00
CA VAL A 38 -13.06 22.13 -8.36
C VAL A 38 -12.70 23.61 -8.50
N ALA A 39 -11.41 23.94 -8.47
CA ALA A 39 -10.90 25.29 -8.73
C ALA A 39 -11.01 25.73 -10.20
N GLY A 40 -11.53 24.87 -11.09
CA GLY A 40 -11.70 25.16 -12.52
C GLY A 40 -10.42 24.97 -13.34
N ALA A 41 -9.38 24.34 -12.79
CA ALA A 41 -8.18 24.01 -13.54
C ALA A 41 -8.51 23.01 -14.66
N ALA A 42 -7.89 23.18 -15.82
CA ALA A 42 -7.99 22.22 -16.90
C ALA A 42 -7.37 20.88 -16.48
N PHE A 43 -8.02 19.78 -16.84
CA PHE A 43 -7.46 18.44 -16.68
C PHE A 43 -6.36 18.21 -17.72
N ASP A 44 -5.22 18.84 -17.51
CA ASP A 44 -4.08 18.88 -18.41
C ASP A 44 -3.15 17.66 -18.24
N GLY A 45 -1.99 17.68 -18.90
CA GLY A 45 -1.02 16.60 -18.82
C GLY A 45 -0.47 16.38 -17.40
N THR A 46 -0.28 17.45 -16.63
CA THR A 46 0.23 17.39 -15.26
C THR A 46 -0.81 16.75 -14.34
N LEU A 47 -2.06 17.21 -14.40
CA LEU A 47 -3.15 16.69 -13.55
C LEU A 47 -3.49 15.23 -13.88
N LYS A 48 -3.42 14.84 -15.16
CA LYS A 48 -3.53 13.43 -15.58
C LYS A 48 -2.41 12.57 -15.00
N PHE A 49 -1.18 13.05 -15.06
CA PHE A 49 -0.03 12.34 -14.48
C PHE A 49 -0.20 12.18 -12.96
N THR A 50 -0.61 13.23 -12.26
CA THR A 50 -0.91 13.17 -10.81
C THR A 50 -1.99 12.13 -10.51
N ALA A 51 -3.05 12.06 -11.31
CA ALA A 51 -4.10 11.05 -11.16
C ALA A 51 -3.58 9.61 -11.39
N LEU A 52 -2.70 9.41 -12.37
CA LEU A 52 -2.06 8.11 -12.61
C LEU A 52 -1.18 7.70 -11.42
N ILE A 53 -0.39 8.62 -10.86
CA ILE A 53 0.43 8.33 -9.68
C ILE A 53 -0.45 8.05 -8.45
N ALA A 54 -1.57 8.76 -8.29
CA ALA A 54 -2.54 8.46 -7.23
C ALA A 54 -3.07 7.02 -7.36
N MET A 55 -3.49 6.63 -8.56
CA MET A 55 -3.93 5.24 -8.82
C MET A 55 -2.82 4.22 -8.58
N ALA A 56 -1.58 4.51 -8.98
CA ALA A 56 -0.44 3.64 -8.71
C ALA A 56 -0.18 3.49 -7.20
N GLY A 57 -0.31 4.57 -6.42
CA GLY A 57 -0.18 4.54 -4.96
C GLY A 57 -1.25 3.64 -4.31
N PHE A 58 -2.50 3.74 -4.75
CA PHE A 58 -3.58 2.87 -4.28
C PHE A 58 -3.39 1.41 -4.71
N ALA A 59 -3.01 1.17 -5.96
CA ALA A 59 -2.73 -0.18 -6.46
C ALA A 59 -1.59 -0.84 -5.67
N TYR A 60 -0.54 -0.08 -5.36
CA TYR A 60 0.59 -0.55 -4.58
C TYR A 60 0.19 -0.89 -3.14
N ALA A 61 -0.61 -0.04 -2.50
CA ALA A 61 -1.15 -0.30 -1.16
C ALA A 61 -2.06 -1.55 -1.15
N ALA A 62 -2.94 -1.69 -2.15
CA ALA A 62 -3.83 -2.83 -2.28
C ALA A 62 -3.07 -4.14 -2.53
N TRP A 63 -2.02 -4.11 -3.35
CA TRP A 63 -1.18 -5.28 -3.64
C TRP A 63 -0.47 -5.79 -2.37
N TYR A 64 0.13 -4.89 -1.58
CA TYR A 64 0.78 -5.27 -0.33
C TYR A 64 -0.20 -5.73 0.76
N LEU A 65 -1.41 -5.14 0.80
CA LEU A 65 -2.46 -5.57 1.73
C LEU A 65 -2.91 -7.00 1.41
N ARG A 66 -3.03 -7.33 0.12
CA ARG A 66 -3.33 -8.70 -0.34
C ARG A 66 -2.24 -9.68 0.07
N ASP A 67 -0.97 -9.31 -0.11
CA ASP A 67 0.17 -10.16 0.26
C ASP A 67 0.22 -10.43 1.78
N LEU A 68 -0.02 -9.40 2.60
CA LEU A 68 -0.16 -9.56 4.05
C LEU A 68 -1.35 -10.41 4.47
N SER A 69 -2.49 -10.28 3.78
CA SER A 69 -3.68 -11.08 4.08
C SER A 69 -3.47 -12.57 3.77
N ALA A 70 -2.65 -12.90 2.77
CA ALA A 70 -2.26 -14.28 2.47
C ALA A 70 -1.38 -14.86 3.59
N ILE A 71 -0.34 -14.11 4.00
CA ILE A 71 0.56 -14.52 5.09
C ILE A 71 -0.19 -14.67 6.43
N ALA A 72 -1.15 -13.79 6.73
CA ALA A 72 -1.96 -13.88 7.93
C ALA A 72 -2.88 -15.12 7.94
N ARG A 73 -3.40 -15.54 6.77
CA ARG A 73 -4.18 -16.77 6.63
C ARG A 73 -3.31 -18.02 6.78
N GLU A 74 -2.09 -18.00 6.25
CA GLU A 74 -1.12 -19.08 6.42
C GLU A 74 -0.71 -19.26 7.89
N GLU A 75 -0.51 -18.17 8.64
CA GLU A 75 -0.27 -18.23 10.09
C GLU A 75 -1.46 -18.81 10.87
N GLN A 76 -2.71 -18.51 10.46
CA GLN A 76 -3.91 -19.08 11.09
C GLN A 76 -4.09 -20.57 10.80
N GLN A 77 -3.78 -21.03 9.59
CA GLN A 77 -3.92 -22.44 9.23
C GLN A 77 -2.79 -23.31 9.80
N GLY A 78 -1.57 -22.79 9.90
CA GLY A 78 -0.44 -23.49 10.54
C GLY A 78 -0.57 -23.59 12.07
N GLY A 79 -1.31 -22.67 12.71
CA GLY A 79 -1.58 -22.70 14.15
C GLY A 79 -2.67 -23.68 14.58
N ASP A 80 -3.52 -24.13 13.65
CA ASP A 80 -4.59 -25.11 13.92
C ASP A 80 -4.10 -26.56 13.76
N ALA A 81 -3.07 -26.80 12.95
CA ALA A 81 -2.47 -28.13 12.76
C ALA A 81 -1.59 -28.59 13.94
N ASP A 82 -1.14 -27.68 14.79
CA ASP A 82 -0.35 -27.98 16.02
C ASP A 82 -1.25 -28.30 17.23
N LYS A 83 -2.58 -28.19 17.08
CA LYS A 83 -3.58 -28.43 18.14
C LYS A 83 -4.43 -29.68 17.94
N SER A 84 -4.17 -30.49 16.92
CA SER A 84 -4.95 -31.71 16.63
C SER A 84 -4.19 -33.00 16.89
#